data_AF-A0A6L8MI39-F1
#
_entry.id   AF-A0A6L8MI39-F1
#
_cell.length_a   1.000
_cell.length_b   1.000
_cell.length_c   1.000
_cell.angle_alpha   90.00
_cell.angle_beta   90.00
_cell.angle_gamma   90.00
#
_symmetry.space_group_name_H-M   'P 1'
#
loop_
_entity.id
_entity.type
_entity.pdbx_description
1 polymer ?
#
loop_
_entity_poly.entity_id
_entity_poly.type
_entity_poly.pdbx_seq_one_letter_code
_entity_poly.pdbx_strand_id
1 'polypeptide(L)'
;MKNTSCFAMLVGSGLMYLQSANAACNVQSVAISSGKVEVAHYDVLSPEIRRLTLPNGFSLGLKIEPASPEKLQQIAKGSEGRAPTEWVKISLYDLRKSPAKELTSTWGPVNSYQGYGPAGGADRVVEIGEPGIDLKLSKPKCSS
;
A
#
# COMPACT_ATOMS: atom_id res chain seq x y z
N MET A 1 45.34 -50.10 -0.50
CA MET A 1 44.57 -50.71 0.62
C MET A 1 43.47 -49.72 0.98
N LYS A 2 42.23 -50.00 0.55
CA LYS A 2 41.06 -50.35 1.40
C LYS A 2 40.83 -49.34 2.54
N ASN A 3 39.88 -48.42 2.37
CA ASN A 3 38.52 -48.39 2.97
C ASN A 3 38.47 -47.10 3.83
N THR A 4 37.40 -46.33 4.06
CA THR A 4 35.97 -46.59 4.14
C THR A 4 35.25 -45.22 4.04
N SER A 5 34.07 -45.20 3.44
CA SER A 5 33.10 -44.10 3.46
C SER A 5 32.70 -43.64 4.86
N CYS A 6 32.27 -42.38 4.97
CA CYS A 6 31.11 -42.00 5.78
C CYS A 6 30.42 -40.77 5.14
N PHE A 7 29.28 -41.02 4.50
CA PHE A 7 28.33 -40.00 4.04
C PHE A 7 27.51 -39.55 5.26
N ALA A 8 27.62 -38.28 5.65
CA ALA A 8 26.72 -37.68 6.61
C ALA A 8 25.79 -36.71 5.86
N MET A 9 24.61 -37.20 5.49
CA MET A 9 23.49 -36.35 5.09
C MET A 9 22.98 -35.63 6.35
N LEU A 10 23.23 -34.33 6.45
CA LEU A 10 22.51 -33.47 7.36
C LEU A 10 21.19 -33.06 6.69
N VAL A 11 20.13 -33.74 7.12
CA VAL A 11 18.74 -33.34 6.90
C VAL A 11 18.51 -32.06 7.70
N GLY A 12 18.71 -30.92 7.05
CA GLY A 12 18.38 -29.62 7.59
C GLY A 12 16.87 -29.45 7.61
N SER A 13 16.27 -29.77 8.75
CA SER A 13 14.87 -29.54 9.10
C SER A 13 14.45 -28.12 8.71
N GLY A 14 13.58 -28.03 7.69
CA GLY A 14 12.92 -26.78 7.33
C GLY A 14 12.09 -26.28 8.49
N LEU A 15 12.53 -25.19 9.12
CA LEU A 15 11.65 -24.34 9.91
C LEU A 15 10.61 -23.74 8.95
N MET A 16 9.46 -24.40 8.83
CA MET A 16 8.27 -23.75 8.32
C MET A 16 7.90 -22.64 9.31
N TYR A 17 8.27 -21.40 8.98
CA TYR A 17 7.71 -20.22 9.60
C TYR A 17 6.20 -20.22 9.35
N LEU A 18 5.44 -20.65 10.35
CA LEU A 18 4.01 -20.37 10.47
C LEU A 18 3.86 -18.85 10.58
N GLN A 19 3.62 -18.20 9.44
CA GLN A 19 3.16 -16.81 9.41
C GLN A 19 1.73 -16.79 9.96
N SER A 20 1.59 -16.30 11.19
CA SER A 20 0.32 -16.00 11.82
C SER A 20 -0.46 -15.01 10.97
N ALA A 21 -1.54 -15.47 10.34
CA ALA A 21 -2.53 -14.64 9.66
C ALA A 21 -3.46 -13.97 10.69
N ASN A 22 -2.90 -13.18 11.61
CA ASN A 22 -3.69 -12.25 12.40
C ASN A 22 -3.74 -10.94 11.62
N ALA A 23 -4.80 -10.75 10.83
CA ALA A 23 -5.15 -9.42 10.34
C ALA A 23 -5.30 -8.52 11.57
N ALA A 24 -4.36 -7.60 11.77
CA ALA A 24 -4.38 -6.71 12.91
C ALA A 24 -5.63 -5.81 12.80
N CYS A 25 -6.51 -5.92 13.79
CA CYS A 25 -7.71 -5.08 13.90
C CYS A 25 -7.36 -3.60 13.72
N ASN A 26 -8.19 -2.85 12.98
CA ASN A 26 -8.02 -1.42 12.74
C ASN A 26 -6.70 -1.02 12.04
N VAL A 27 -6.04 -1.94 11.34
CA VAL A 27 -4.90 -1.61 10.48
C VAL A 27 -5.39 -1.41 9.04
N GLN A 28 -4.91 -0.34 8.41
CA GLN A 28 -5.22 -0.06 7.00
C GLN A 28 -4.40 -1.02 6.12
N SER A 29 -5.07 -1.86 5.35
CA SER A 29 -4.46 -2.68 4.32
C SER A 29 -4.59 -2.01 2.95
N VAL A 30 -3.56 -2.17 2.11
CA VAL A 30 -3.48 -1.58 0.78
C VAL A 30 -3.00 -2.62 -0.21
N ALA A 31 -3.82 -2.94 -1.19
CA ALA A 31 -3.39 -3.68 -2.38
C ALA A 31 -3.22 -2.71 -3.55
N ILE A 32 -2.10 -2.82 -4.25
CA ILE A 32 -1.72 -1.98 -5.40
C ILE A 32 -1.60 -2.86 -6.63
N SER A 33 -2.27 -2.47 -7.71
CA SER A 33 -2.13 -3.08 -9.03
C SER A 33 -1.80 -2.05 -10.10
N SER A 34 -1.18 -2.50 -11.19
CA SER A 34 -0.99 -1.74 -12.41
C SER A 34 -1.57 -2.54 -13.57
N GLY A 35 -2.77 -2.17 -13.99
CA GLY A 35 -3.58 -2.98 -14.91
C GLY A 35 -3.92 -4.33 -14.28
N LYS A 36 -3.46 -5.43 -14.89
CA LYS A 36 -3.73 -6.80 -14.40
C LYS A 36 -2.65 -7.35 -13.46
N VAL A 37 -1.60 -6.58 -13.19
CA VAL A 37 -0.45 -7.02 -12.39
C VAL A 37 -0.57 -6.47 -10.98
N GLU A 38 -0.58 -7.33 -9.98
CA GLU A 38 -0.41 -6.91 -8.59
C GLU A 38 1.04 -6.45 -8.36
N VAL A 39 1.20 -5.23 -7.87
CA VAL A 39 2.50 -4.61 -7.60
C VAL A 39 2.91 -4.84 -6.16
N ALA A 40 1.97 -4.74 -5.21
CA ALA A 40 2.21 -4.98 -3.80
C ALA A 40 0.91 -5.12 -3.02
N HIS A 41 0.98 -5.81 -1.88
CA HIS A 41 -0.04 -5.81 -0.84
C HIS A 41 0.67 -5.68 0.52
N TYR A 42 0.26 -4.69 1.32
CA TYR A 42 0.81 -4.50 2.67
C TYR A 42 -0.15 -3.78 3.62
N ASP A 43 0.16 -3.89 4.91
CA ASP A 43 -0.50 -3.16 5.98
C ASP A 43 0.28 -1.90 6.36
N VAL A 44 -0.42 -0.78 6.50
CA VAL A 44 0.15 0.54 6.83
C VAL A 44 0.37 0.61 8.35
N LEU A 45 1.57 0.22 8.77
CA LEU A 45 1.98 0.25 10.18
C LEU A 45 2.48 1.63 10.62
N SER A 46 3.07 2.40 9.70
CA SER A 46 3.59 3.75 9.91
C SER A 46 3.37 4.63 8.68
N PRO A 47 3.30 5.97 8.82
CA PRO A 47 3.15 6.90 7.72
C PRO A 47 4.48 7.12 6.95
N GLU A 48 5.13 6.03 6.56
CA GLU A 48 6.38 6.06 5.80
C GLU A 48 6.13 5.95 4.30
N ILE A 49 7.07 6.47 3.49
CA ILE A 49 7.01 6.32 2.03
C ILE A 49 7.39 4.88 1.68
N ARG A 50 6.43 4.11 1.19
CA ARG A 50 6.66 2.79 0.62
C ARG A 50 7.17 2.92 -0.81
N ARG A 51 8.36 2.39 -1.09
CA ARG A 51 8.90 2.30 -2.44
C ARG A 51 8.24 1.14 -3.20
N LEU A 52 7.84 1.41 -4.44
CA LEU A 52 7.25 0.49 -5.38
C LEU A 52 7.98 0.62 -6.73
N THR A 53 8.11 -0.49 -7.45
CA THR A 53 8.60 -0.49 -8.84
C THR A 53 7.46 -0.96 -9.72
N LEU A 54 6.98 -0.08 -10.61
CA LEU A 54 5.89 -0.41 -11.52
C LEU A 54 6.39 -1.30 -12.67
N PRO A 55 5.49 -2.01 -13.37
CA PRO A 55 5.87 -2.88 -14.49
C PRO A 55 6.62 -2.16 -15.62
N ASN A 56 6.41 -0.86 -15.79
CA ASN A 56 7.13 -0.02 -16.76
C ASN A 56 8.48 0.51 -16.24
N GLY A 57 8.95 0.05 -15.07
CA GLY A 57 10.21 0.47 -14.45
C GLY A 57 10.14 1.78 -13.66
N PHE A 58 8.98 2.44 -13.57
CA PHE A 58 8.85 3.66 -12.79
C PHE A 58 9.02 3.37 -11.28
N SER A 59 9.92 4.13 -10.62
CA SER A 59 10.13 4.03 -9.18
C SER A 59 9.19 5.00 -8.44
N LEU A 60 8.09 4.46 -7.92
CA LEU A 60 7.03 5.19 -7.23
C LEU A 60 7.22 5.12 -5.71
N GLY A 61 6.93 6.22 -5.01
CA GLY A 61 6.74 6.25 -3.57
C GLY A 61 5.27 6.42 -3.26
N LEU A 62 4.73 5.60 -2.36
CA LEU A 62 3.36 5.69 -1.86
C LEU A 62 3.38 5.94 -0.36
N LYS A 63 2.69 6.99 0.09
CA LYS A 63 2.51 7.29 1.51
C LYS A 63 1.02 7.34 1.83
N ILE A 64 0.63 6.64 2.89
CA ILE A 64 -0.74 6.61 3.39
C ILE A 64 -0.72 7.12 4.84
N GLU A 65 -1.52 8.13 5.13
CA GLU A 65 -1.56 8.76 6.46
C GLU A 65 -3.01 8.87 6.95
N PRO A 66 -3.30 8.64 8.23
CA PRO A 66 -4.63 8.91 8.77
C PRO A 66 -4.97 10.40 8.66
N ALA A 67 -6.24 10.71 8.40
CA ALA A 67 -6.69 12.10 8.44
C ALA A 67 -6.57 12.69 9.84
N SER A 68 -6.14 13.96 9.90
CA SER A 68 -6.11 14.69 11.16
C SER A 68 -7.54 14.97 11.65
N PRO A 69 -7.74 15.19 12.96
CA PRO A 69 -9.05 15.54 13.51
C PRO A 69 -9.68 16.77 12.82
N GLU A 70 -8.88 17.79 12.51
CA GLU A 70 -9.32 19.00 11.82
C GLU A 70 -9.81 18.69 10.41
N LYS A 71 -9.10 17.79 9.70
CA LYS A 71 -9.50 17.37 8.37
C LYS A 71 -10.81 16.58 8.40
N LEU A 72 -10.98 15.69 9.37
CA LEU A 72 -12.24 14.94 9.55
C LEU A 72 -13.41 15.88 9.85
N GLN A 73 -13.20 16.91 10.67
CA GLN A 73 -14.23 17.93 10.91
C GLN A 73 -14.58 18.71 9.64
N GLN A 74 -13.59 19.07 8.83
CA GLN A 74 -13.83 19.74 7.54
C GLN A 74 -14.70 18.88 6.62
N ILE A 75 -14.39 17.58 6.53
CA ILE A 75 -15.15 16.61 5.72
C ILE A 75 -16.58 16.46 6.26
N ALA A 76 -16.75 16.33 7.58
CA ALA A 76 -18.06 16.20 8.21
C ALA A 76 -18.97 17.41 7.93
N LYS A 77 -18.41 18.63 7.98
CA LYS A 77 -19.15 19.87 7.65
C LYS A 77 -19.65 19.88 6.21
N GLY A 78 -18.90 19.30 5.28
CA GLY A 78 -19.32 19.16 3.88
C GLY A 78 -20.30 18.01 3.62
N SER A 79 -20.54 17.13 4.60
CA SER A 79 -21.30 15.88 4.43
C SER A 79 -22.68 15.90 5.11
N GLU A 80 -23.27 17.08 5.31
CA GLU A 80 -24.58 17.28 5.95
C GLU A 80 -24.72 16.58 7.32
N GLY A 81 -23.63 16.50 8.09
CA GLY A 81 -23.66 15.93 9.45
C GLY A 81 -23.66 14.40 9.53
N ARG A 82 -23.47 13.67 8.42
CA ARG A 82 -23.17 12.23 8.50
C ARG A 82 -21.78 12.04 9.11
N ALA A 83 -21.67 11.15 10.10
CA ALA A 83 -20.38 10.85 10.73
C ALA A 83 -19.36 10.48 9.64
N PRO A 84 -18.18 11.13 9.60
CA PRO A 84 -17.21 10.83 8.57
C PRO A 84 -16.76 9.37 8.75
N THR A 85 -16.93 8.56 7.71
CA THR A 85 -16.13 7.35 7.53
C THR A 85 -14.67 7.73 7.76
N GLU A 86 -13.83 6.90 8.37
CA GLU A 86 -12.41 7.26 8.49
C GLU A 86 -11.80 7.57 7.10
N TRP A 87 -10.90 8.55 7.05
CA TRP A 87 -10.22 8.97 5.82
C TRP A 87 -8.71 8.84 5.97
N VAL A 88 -8.06 8.66 4.83
CA VAL A 88 -6.60 8.70 4.70
C VAL A 88 -6.19 9.72 3.66
N LYS A 89 -5.01 10.31 3.88
CA LYS A 89 -4.25 11.03 2.88
C LYS A 89 -3.45 10.03 2.06
N ILE A 90 -3.48 10.17 0.74
CA ILE A 90 -2.75 9.33 -0.20
C ILE A 90 -1.82 10.26 -0.99
N SER A 91 -0.51 10.11 -0.78
CA SER A 91 0.50 10.89 -1.48
C SER A 91 1.38 9.99 -2.36
N LEU A 92 1.58 10.41 -3.60
CA LEU A 92 2.46 9.75 -4.57
C LEU A 92 3.73 10.57 -4.79
N TYR A 93 4.86 9.88 -4.91
CA TYR A 93 6.18 10.49 -5.08
C TYR A 93 6.96 9.85 -6.24
N ASP A 94 7.66 10.66 -7.04
CA ASP A 94 8.69 10.20 -7.96
C ASP A 94 10.00 10.01 -7.19
N LEU A 95 10.44 8.75 -7.08
CA LEU A 95 11.66 8.37 -6.36
C LEU A 95 12.88 8.22 -7.27
N ARG A 96 12.78 8.59 -8.55
CA ARG A 96 13.93 8.60 -9.49
C ARG A 96 14.84 9.81 -9.25
N LYS A 97 14.36 10.82 -8.52
CA LYS A 97 15.09 12.04 -8.16
C LYS A 97 15.34 12.08 -6.66
N SER A 98 16.41 12.76 -6.26
CA SER A 98 16.71 13.09 -4.86
C SER A 98 16.76 14.63 -4.73
N PRO A 99 15.92 15.25 -3.88
CA PRO A 99 14.90 14.63 -3.02
C PRO A 99 13.73 14.06 -3.83
N ALA A 100 12.94 13.19 -3.20
CA ALA A 100 11.70 12.66 -3.77
C ALA A 100 10.74 13.80 -4.13
N LYS A 101 10.19 13.77 -5.36
CA LYS A 101 9.25 14.80 -5.83
C LYS A 101 7.81 14.32 -5.62
N GLU A 102 6.99 15.07 -4.88
CA GLU A 102 5.56 14.78 -4.80
C GLU A 102 4.90 14.96 -6.17
N LEU A 103 4.11 13.96 -6.58
CA LEU A 103 3.34 13.94 -7.82
C LEU A 103 1.90 14.38 -7.58
N THR A 104 1.28 13.85 -6.52
CA THR A 104 -0.08 14.21 -6.10
C THR A 104 -0.30 13.88 -4.62
N SER A 105 -1.31 14.51 -4.04
CA SER A 105 -1.83 14.25 -2.70
C SER A 105 -3.36 14.37 -2.71
N THR A 106 -4.05 13.25 -2.47
CA THR A 106 -5.51 13.17 -2.41
C THR A 106 -6.01 12.67 -1.06
N TRP A 107 -7.32 12.82 -0.82
CA TRP A 107 -8.00 12.30 0.36
C TRP A 107 -9.02 11.25 -0.06
N GLY A 108 -9.02 10.10 0.60
CA GLY A 108 -9.97 9.01 0.32
C GLY A 108 -10.48 8.32 1.58
N PRO A 109 -11.67 7.69 1.55
CA PRO A 109 -12.13 6.83 2.64
C PRO A 109 -11.21 5.62 2.85
N VAL A 110 -11.07 5.14 4.09
CA VAL A 110 -10.26 3.95 4.45
C VAL A 110 -10.67 2.64 3.76
N ASN A 111 -11.91 2.60 3.26
CA ASN A 111 -12.48 1.50 2.47
C ASN A 111 -12.90 2.07 1.12
N SER A 112 -12.00 2.07 0.14
CA SER A 112 -12.24 2.65 -1.18
C SER A 112 -11.33 2.08 -2.25
N TYR A 113 -11.70 2.32 -3.52
CA TYR A 113 -10.85 2.07 -4.68
C TYR A 113 -10.40 3.42 -5.23
N GLN A 114 -9.09 3.58 -5.48
CA GLN A 114 -8.49 4.84 -5.92
C GLN A 114 -7.54 4.58 -7.09
N GLY A 115 -7.85 5.14 -8.26
CA GLY A 115 -7.00 5.05 -9.45
C GLY A 115 -6.14 6.28 -9.65
N TYR A 116 -4.89 6.10 -10.08
CA TYR A 116 -3.98 7.17 -10.47
C TYR A 116 -3.34 6.81 -11.80
N GLY A 117 -3.36 7.73 -12.76
CA GLY A 117 -2.73 7.51 -14.06
C GLY A 117 -3.02 8.66 -15.02
N PRO A 118 -2.56 8.59 -16.28
CA PRO A 118 -2.84 9.60 -17.28
C PRO A 118 -4.34 9.75 -17.58
N ALA A 119 -5.10 8.65 -17.46
CA ALA A 119 -6.56 8.62 -17.58
C ALA A 119 -7.32 9.17 -16.36
N GLY A 120 -6.65 9.33 -15.20
CA GLY A 120 -7.26 9.84 -13.97
C GLY A 120 -7.89 8.76 -13.07
N GLY A 121 -8.89 9.17 -12.28
CA GLY A 121 -9.50 8.37 -11.22
C GLY A 121 -9.68 9.21 -9.96
N ALA A 122 -8.89 8.92 -8.94
CA ALA A 122 -8.73 9.77 -7.76
C ALA A 122 -7.96 11.07 -8.10
N ASP A 123 -6.95 10.97 -8.96
CA ASP A 123 -6.28 12.11 -9.59
C ASP A 123 -5.56 11.70 -10.89
N ARG A 124 -5.23 12.69 -11.72
CA ARG A 124 -4.46 12.51 -12.95
C ARG A 124 -2.97 12.65 -12.69
N VAL A 125 -2.21 11.59 -12.94
CA VAL A 125 -0.75 11.55 -12.76
C VAL A 125 -0.12 11.00 -14.03
N VAL A 126 0.43 11.87 -14.87
CA VAL A 126 0.95 11.47 -16.19
C VAL A 126 2.31 10.79 -16.11
N GLU A 127 3.09 11.11 -15.08
CA GLU A 127 4.48 10.65 -14.92
C GLU A 127 4.60 9.14 -14.72
N ILE A 128 3.60 8.51 -14.09
CA ILE A 128 3.61 7.07 -13.81
C ILE A 128 3.32 6.21 -15.06
N GLY A 129 2.87 6.83 -16.15
CA GLY A 129 2.56 6.17 -17.42
C GLY A 129 1.30 5.29 -17.38
N GLU A 130 1.00 4.64 -18.50
CA GLU A 130 -0.10 3.67 -18.61
C GLU A 130 0.36 2.28 -18.14
N PRO A 131 -0.51 1.47 -17.49
CA PRO A 131 -1.93 1.74 -17.21
C PRO A 131 -2.19 2.60 -15.96
N GLY A 132 -1.15 3.16 -15.32
CA GLY A 132 -1.25 3.79 -14.01
C GLY A 132 -1.21 2.76 -12.87
N ILE A 133 -1.79 3.13 -11.73
CA ILE A 133 -1.99 2.26 -10.57
C ILE A 133 -3.41 2.35 -10.03
N ASP A 134 -3.90 1.23 -9.50
CA ASP A 134 -5.13 1.15 -8.71
C ASP A 134 -4.77 0.75 -7.28
N LEU A 135 -5.35 1.46 -6.32
CA LEU A 135 -5.27 1.16 -4.90
C LEU A 135 -6.62 0.61 -4.43
N LYS A 136 -6.60 -0.56 -3.81
CA LYS A 136 -7.71 -1.05 -2.99
C LYS A 136 -7.36 -0.83 -1.53
N LEU A 137 -8.03 0.14 -0.93
CA LEU A 137 -7.95 0.45 0.50
C LEU A 137 -8.99 -0.37 1.24
N SER A 138 -8.55 -1.11 2.25
CA SER A 138 -9.46 -1.83 3.15
C SER A 138 -9.00 -1.73 4.59
N LYS A 139 -9.92 -1.43 5.48
CA LYS A 139 -9.71 -1.41 6.93
C LYS A 139 -10.82 -2.22 7.60
N PRO A 140 -10.53 -3.45 8.08
CA PRO A 140 -11.54 -4.29 8.70
C PRO A 140 -12.06 -3.62 9.98
N LYS A 141 -13.39 -3.58 10.13
CA LYS A 141 -14.03 -3.23 11.40
C LYS A 141 -14.04 -4.48 12.27
N CYS A 142 -13.45 -4.41 13.45
CA CYS A 142 -13.59 -5.50 14.41
C CYS A 142 -14.93 -5.34 15.12
N SER A 143 -15.67 -6.45 15.23
CA SER A 143 -16.86 -6.54 16.08
C SER A 143 -16.41 -6.37 17.52
N SER A 144 -16.84 -5.27 18.14
CA SER A 144 -16.73 -5.03 19.58
C SER A 144 -17.44 -6.09 20.38
#